data_AF-A0AAU1Z5A2-F1
#
_entry.id   AF-A0AAU1Z5A2-F1
#
_cell.length_a   1.000
_cell.length_b   1.000
_cell.length_c   1.000
_cell.angle_alpha   90.00
_cell.angle_beta   90.00
_cell.angle_gamma   90.00
#
_symmetry.space_group_name_H-M   'P 1'
#
loop_
_entity.id
_entity.type
_entity.pdbx_description
1 polymer ?
#
loop_
_entity_poly.entity_id
_entity_poly.type
_entity_poly.pdbx_seq_one_letter_code
_entity_poly.pdbx_strand_id
1 'polypeptide(L)'
;MLEELAPKWQAARESSLRERRGGDRRRAPGAGPKQRLAFTDRLLVTLVHLRLGLPHVALAELYSVDRSTVSGAIREVRTLLAARGFAVPDRPGLRLRTLEDLFAYADAEGVRLRIDGTEVQVRRPRSGRPGRKAFVSGKKRQNTIKTTTFSDAQGRTLFSGVIRPGRMHDQTAVRTEGIAEQFHRHPRVRAEVDEGYRGLVNEFPAQVSAPPKKPKDDAPLSEHHAWREQRRRQSSRRICVEHTNAEFKQWRPLQRFTGRREIYAETHLAIAGLVSDRSARRTTCRKPSTELVLARPTAC
;
A
#
# COMPACT_ATOMS: atom_id res chain seq x y z
N MET A 1 17.68 -5.95 0.72
CA MET A 1 17.25 -4.81 -0.14
C MET A 1 18.40 -4.31 -0.99
N LEU A 2 19.55 -3.95 -0.42
CA LEU A 2 20.72 -3.53 -1.21
C LEU A 2 21.13 -4.58 -2.25
N GLU A 3 21.37 -5.82 -1.81
CA GLU A 3 21.70 -6.96 -2.69
C GLU A 3 20.62 -7.24 -3.75
N GLU A 4 19.35 -7.03 -3.40
CA GLU A 4 18.21 -7.25 -4.30
C GLU A 4 18.13 -6.17 -5.40
N LEU A 5 18.46 -4.92 -5.07
CA LEU A 5 18.22 -3.77 -5.96
C LEU A 5 19.46 -3.32 -6.73
N ALA A 6 20.66 -3.55 -6.21
CA ALA A 6 21.90 -3.14 -6.88
C ALA A 6 22.04 -3.75 -8.28
N PRO A 7 21.80 -5.06 -8.50
CA PRO A 7 21.86 -5.64 -9.85
C PRO A 7 20.78 -5.08 -10.79
N LYS A 8 19.55 -4.88 -10.29
CA LYS A 8 18.44 -4.30 -11.06
C LYS A 8 18.74 -2.88 -11.49
N TRP A 9 19.34 -2.08 -10.59
CA TRP A 9 19.77 -0.73 -10.90
C TRP A 9 20.89 -0.71 -11.95
N GLN A 10 21.90 -1.58 -11.81
CA GLN A 10 22.99 -1.70 -12.78
C GLN A 10 22.47 -2.05 -14.17
N ALA A 11 21.55 -3.02 -14.26
CA ALA A 11 20.91 -3.42 -15.51
C ALA A 11 20.09 -2.27 -16.12
N ALA A 12 19.22 -1.62 -15.35
CA ALA A 12 18.40 -0.49 -15.82
C ALA A 12 19.26 0.68 -16.30
N ARG A 13 20.37 0.96 -15.60
CA ARG A 13 21.34 1.96 -16.00
C ARG A 13 22.00 1.60 -17.32
N GLU A 14 22.45 0.37 -17.49
CA GLU A 14 23.11 -0.05 -18.73
C GLU A 14 22.17 0.01 -19.92
N SER A 15 20.91 -0.40 -19.75
CA SER A 15 19.88 -0.24 -20.79
C SER A 15 19.70 1.23 -21.19
N SER A 16 19.57 2.15 -20.23
CA SER A 16 19.45 3.59 -20.53
C SER A 16 20.70 4.15 -21.21
N LEU A 17 21.89 3.68 -20.83
CA LEU A 17 23.13 4.09 -21.51
C LEU A 17 23.22 3.52 -22.92
N ARG A 18 22.76 2.28 -23.15
CA ARG A 18 22.71 1.65 -24.47
C ARG A 18 21.78 2.41 -25.41
N GLU A 19 20.58 2.75 -24.93
CA GLU A 19 19.61 3.57 -25.67
C GLU A 19 20.22 4.92 -26.07
N ARG A 20 20.85 5.64 -25.14
CA ARG A 20 21.50 6.94 -25.44
C ARG A 20 22.65 6.83 -26.42
N ARG A 21 23.37 5.70 -26.42
CA ARG A 21 24.46 5.43 -27.36
C ARG A 21 23.96 4.98 -28.73
N GLY A 22 22.71 4.53 -28.83
CA GLY A 22 22.17 3.89 -30.04
C GLY A 22 22.75 2.51 -30.33
N GLY A 23 23.33 1.84 -29.33
CA GLY A 23 23.99 0.55 -29.53
C GLY A 23 24.93 0.11 -28.41
N ASP A 24 25.64 -0.98 -28.67
CA ASP A 24 26.54 -1.61 -27.70
C ASP A 24 27.76 -0.75 -27.40
N ARG A 25 28.31 -0.98 -26.21
CA ARG A 25 29.42 -0.17 -25.68
C ARG A 25 30.70 -0.46 -26.48
N ARG A 26 31.32 0.60 -26.99
CA ARG A 26 32.60 0.52 -27.74
C ARG A 26 33.87 0.69 -26.89
N ARG A 27 33.77 1.34 -25.73
CA ARG A 27 34.91 1.61 -24.80
C ARG A 27 34.79 0.76 -23.54
N ALA A 28 35.93 0.52 -22.87
CA ALA A 28 35.94 -0.20 -21.59
C ALA A 28 35.02 0.47 -20.53
N PRO A 29 34.45 -0.32 -19.60
CA PRO A 29 33.71 0.21 -18.46
C PRO A 29 34.51 1.28 -17.70
N GLY A 30 33.87 2.40 -17.35
CA GLY A 30 34.50 3.45 -16.53
C GLY A 30 35.12 4.63 -17.29
N ALA A 31 35.21 4.58 -18.62
CA ALA A 31 35.75 5.66 -19.45
C ALA A 31 34.83 6.89 -19.62
N GLY A 32 33.73 6.97 -18.86
CA GLY A 32 32.76 8.08 -18.90
C GLY A 32 32.72 8.86 -17.58
N PRO A 33 31.86 9.89 -17.47
CA PRO A 33 31.72 10.67 -16.24
C PRO A 33 31.49 9.78 -15.02
N LYS A 34 32.35 9.94 -14.00
CA LYS A 34 32.21 9.21 -12.74
C LYS A 34 30.91 9.59 -12.07
N GLN A 35 30.26 8.61 -11.44
CA GLN A 35 29.05 8.87 -10.68
C GLN A 35 29.41 9.64 -9.40
N ARG A 36 28.63 10.70 -9.14
CA ARG A 36 28.76 11.49 -7.91
C ARG A 36 28.17 10.81 -6.67
N LEU A 37 27.31 9.80 -6.86
CA LEU A 37 26.71 8.99 -5.77
C LEU A 37 26.74 7.51 -6.14
N ALA A 38 27.26 6.69 -5.23
CA ALA A 38 27.15 5.24 -5.31
C ALA A 38 25.70 4.78 -5.11
N PHE A 39 25.39 3.53 -5.47
CA PHE A 39 24.01 3.03 -5.35
C PHE A 39 23.49 3.09 -3.91
N THR A 40 24.33 2.76 -2.92
CA THR A 40 23.98 2.83 -1.49
C THR A 40 23.56 4.25 -1.10
N ASP A 41 24.29 5.27 -1.52
CA ASP A 41 23.97 6.67 -1.24
C ASP A 41 22.67 7.09 -1.93
N ARG A 42 22.48 6.68 -3.19
CA ARG A 42 21.23 6.93 -3.92
C ARG A 42 20.04 6.32 -3.19
N LEU A 43 20.18 5.10 -2.66
CA LEU A 43 19.15 4.45 -1.87
C LEU A 43 18.88 5.22 -0.57
N LEU A 44 19.92 5.57 0.19
CA LEU A 44 19.80 6.28 1.46
C LEU A 44 19.13 7.64 1.28
N VAL A 45 19.61 8.45 0.34
CA VAL A 45 19.02 9.77 -0.01
C VAL A 45 17.54 9.62 -0.35
N THR A 46 17.17 8.58 -1.10
CA THR A 46 15.77 8.31 -1.47
C THR A 46 14.93 7.93 -0.26
N LEU A 47 15.41 7.03 0.60
CA LEU A 47 14.69 6.60 1.80
C LEU A 47 14.50 7.77 2.77
N VAL A 48 15.52 8.60 2.98
CA VAL A 48 15.45 9.81 3.80
C VAL A 48 14.44 10.80 3.23
N HIS A 49 14.47 11.04 1.92
CA HIS A 49 13.48 11.90 1.25
C HIS A 49 12.05 11.39 1.43
N LEU A 50 11.80 10.10 1.19
CA LEU A 50 10.47 9.51 1.32
C LEU A 50 9.99 9.50 2.78
N ARG A 51 10.89 9.25 3.74
CA ARG A 51 10.54 9.17 5.16
C ARG A 51 10.29 10.56 5.76
N LEU A 52 11.22 11.48 5.57
CA LEU A 52 11.25 12.78 6.27
C LEU A 52 10.76 13.95 5.41
N GLY A 53 10.65 13.79 4.09
CA GLY A 53 10.24 14.86 3.18
C GLY A 53 11.31 15.93 2.98
N LEU A 54 12.59 15.63 3.24
CA LEU A 54 13.67 16.61 3.07
C LEU A 54 13.73 17.14 1.63
N PRO A 55 13.86 18.47 1.43
CA PRO A 55 14.02 19.05 0.10
C PRO A 55 15.25 18.49 -0.61
N HIS A 56 15.17 18.34 -1.93
CA HIS A 56 16.28 17.82 -2.73
C HIS A 56 17.54 18.69 -2.61
N VAL A 57 17.38 20.00 -2.40
CA VAL A 57 18.51 20.93 -2.19
C VAL A 57 19.24 20.64 -0.89
N ALA A 58 18.52 20.43 0.22
CA ALA A 58 19.13 20.11 1.51
C ALA A 58 19.89 18.78 1.45
N LEU A 59 19.33 17.77 0.79
CA LEU A 59 20.02 16.50 0.54
C LEU A 59 21.24 16.66 -0.36
N ALA A 60 21.23 17.63 -1.28
CA ALA A 60 22.35 17.90 -2.17
C ALA A 60 23.52 18.53 -1.40
N GLU A 61 23.23 19.49 -0.52
CA GLU A 61 24.21 20.09 0.40
C GLU A 61 24.85 19.03 1.31
N LEU A 62 24.04 18.17 1.94
CA LEU A 62 24.52 17.12 2.85
C LEU A 62 25.47 16.12 2.19
N TYR A 63 25.32 15.88 0.88
CA TYR A 63 26.15 14.97 0.11
C TYR A 63 27.18 15.70 -0.77
N SER A 64 27.24 17.03 -0.71
CA SER A 64 28.12 17.88 -1.54
C SER A 64 28.02 17.58 -3.04
N VAL A 65 26.79 17.41 -3.54
CA VAL A 65 26.47 17.17 -4.96
C VAL A 65 25.44 18.17 -5.47
N ASP A 66 25.16 18.21 -6.78
CA ASP A 66 24.09 19.08 -7.28
C ASP A 66 22.70 18.52 -6.96
N ARG A 67 21.73 19.43 -6.82
CA ARG A 67 20.30 19.09 -6.69
C ARG A 67 19.81 18.14 -7.79
N SER A 68 20.32 18.26 -9.02
CA SER A 68 19.94 17.39 -10.14
C SER A 68 20.41 15.95 -9.93
N THR A 69 21.58 15.75 -9.33
CA THR A 69 22.11 14.43 -8.95
C THR A 69 21.18 13.73 -7.96
N VAL A 70 20.77 14.43 -6.90
CA VAL A 70 19.78 13.94 -5.92
C VAL A 70 18.43 13.65 -6.57
N SER A 71 17.95 14.56 -7.42
CA SER A 71 16.65 14.39 -8.11
C SER A 71 16.64 13.18 -9.03
N GLY A 72 17.76 12.93 -9.73
CA GLY A 72 17.96 11.74 -10.56
C GLY A 72 17.98 10.46 -9.72
N ALA A 73 18.74 10.45 -8.63
CA ALA A 73 18.82 9.32 -7.70
C ALA A 73 17.43 8.94 -7.14
N ILE A 74 16.68 9.91 -6.64
CA ILE A 74 15.33 9.69 -6.09
C ILE A 74 14.40 9.12 -7.15
N ARG A 75 14.44 9.63 -8.39
CA ARG A 75 13.61 9.12 -9.48
C ARG A 75 13.95 7.65 -9.77
N GLU A 76 15.22 7.34 -9.99
CA GLU A 76 15.66 5.97 -10.33
C GLU A 76 15.31 4.96 -9.23
N VAL A 77 15.67 5.28 -7.98
CA VAL A 77 15.47 4.36 -6.86
C VAL A 77 13.98 4.20 -6.54
N ARG A 78 13.17 5.26 -6.66
CA ARG A 78 11.72 5.16 -6.44
C ARG A 78 11.06 4.21 -7.43
N THR A 79 11.45 4.24 -8.71
CA THR A 79 10.96 3.27 -9.71
C THR A 79 11.32 1.84 -9.32
N LEU A 80 12.56 1.61 -8.88
CA LEU A 80 12.98 0.29 -8.41
C LEU A 80 12.17 -0.17 -7.20
N LEU A 81 11.98 0.70 -6.21
CA LEU A 81 11.20 0.42 -5.00
C LEU A 81 9.74 0.10 -5.33
N ALA A 82 9.11 0.87 -6.24
CA ALA A 82 7.73 0.68 -6.66
C ALA A 82 7.52 -0.70 -7.33
N ALA A 83 8.50 -1.16 -8.11
CA ALA A 83 8.45 -2.44 -8.80
C ALA A 83 8.71 -3.67 -7.88
N ARG A 84 9.15 -3.47 -6.63
CA ARG A 84 9.47 -4.59 -5.73
C ARG A 84 8.24 -5.40 -5.31
N GLY A 85 7.07 -4.78 -5.28
CA GLY A 85 5.88 -5.38 -4.70
C GLY A 85 5.94 -5.51 -3.17
N PHE A 86 5.01 -6.28 -2.63
CA PHE A 86 4.66 -6.37 -1.22
C PHE A 86 5.15 -7.70 -0.65
N ALA A 87 5.86 -7.66 0.48
CA ALA A 87 6.36 -8.87 1.12
C ALA A 87 5.22 -9.68 1.73
N VAL A 88 5.28 -11.00 1.57
CA VAL A 88 4.35 -11.92 2.22
C VAL A 88 4.88 -12.27 3.62
N PRO A 89 4.08 -12.09 4.69
CA PRO A 89 4.47 -12.52 6.03
C PRO A 89 4.78 -14.02 6.08
N ASP A 90 5.79 -14.42 6.85
CA ASP A 90 6.21 -15.81 7.04
C ASP A 90 6.67 -16.56 5.75
N ARG A 91 6.79 -15.88 4.60
CA ARG A 91 7.25 -16.45 3.33
C ARG A 91 8.38 -15.60 2.72
N PRO A 92 9.62 -15.75 3.21
CA PRO A 92 10.76 -14.97 2.72
C PRO A 92 10.93 -15.09 1.20
N GLY A 93 11.18 -13.96 0.53
CA GLY A 93 11.39 -13.91 -0.93
C GLY A 93 10.11 -13.83 -1.76
N LEU A 94 8.96 -14.28 -1.26
CA LEU A 94 7.69 -14.15 -1.96
C LEU A 94 7.18 -12.71 -1.90
N ARG A 95 6.83 -12.15 -3.06
CA ARG A 95 6.29 -10.79 -3.17
C ARG A 95 5.10 -10.71 -4.11
N LEU A 96 4.02 -10.10 -3.64
CA LEU A 96 2.80 -9.82 -4.39
C LEU A 96 2.97 -8.50 -5.15
N ARG A 97 2.69 -8.46 -6.44
CA ARG A 97 2.88 -7.26 -7.28
C ARG A 97 1.59 -6.75 -7.86
N THR A 98 0.62 -7.63 -8.06
CA THR A 98 -0.68 -7.32 -8.65
C THR A 98 -1.83 -7.62 -7.69
N LEU A 99 -3.02 -7.12 -8.03
CA LEU A 99 -4.24 -7.49 -7.34
C LEU A 99 -4.57 -8.97 -7.53
N GLU A 100 -4.26 -9.52 -8.69
CA GLU A 100 -4.43 -10.94 -9.01
C GLU A 100 -3.52 -11.82 -8.14
N ASP A 101 -2.23 -11.46 -8.02
CA ASP A 101 -1.28 -12.16 -7.13
C ASP A 101 -1.83 -12.24 -5.69
N LEU A 102 -2.40 -11.14 -5.21
CA LEU A 102 -2.99 -11.05 -3.87
C LEU A 102 -4.15 -12.04 -3.70
N PHE A 103 -5.09 -12.06 -4.64
CA PHE A 103 -6.27 -12.90 -4.53
C PHE A 103 -5.92 -14.38 -4.72
N ALA A 104 -5.02 -14.70 -5.66
CA ALA A 104 -4.47 -16.04 -5.81
C ALA A 104 -3.78 -16.53 -4.53
N TYR A 105 -2.95 -15.68 -3.91
CA TYR A 105 -2.33 -15.98 -2.62
C TYR A 105 -3.36 -16.18 -1.50
N ALA A 106 -4.35 -15.28 -1.40
CA ALA A 106 -5.37 -15.36 -0.36
C ALA A 106 -6.25 -16.62 -0.49
N ASP A 107 -6.53 -17.04 -1.72
CA ASP A 107 -7.28 -18.26 -2.02
C ASP A 107 -6.46 -19.51 -1.67
N ALA A 108 -5.19 -19.56 -2.09
CA ALA A 108 -4.30 -20.69 -1.84
C ALA A 108 -3.99 -20.90 -0.35
N GLU A 109 -3.79 -19.82 0.40
CA GLU A 109 -3.33 -19.88 1.80
C GLU A 109 -4.48 -19.62 2.80
N GLY A 110 -5.72 -19.48 2.33
CA GLY A 110 -6.90 -19.24 3.18
C GLY A 110 -6.84 -17.92 3.97
N VAL A 111 -6.13 -16.91 3.46
CA VAL A 111 -5.94 -15.65 4.17
C VAL A 111 -7.19 -14.79 4.06
N ARG A 112 -7.75 -14.44 5.22
CA ARG A 112 -8.83 -13.45 5.29
C ARG A 112 -8.28 -12.05 5.03
N LEU A 113 -8.73 -11.42 3.96
CA LEU A 113 -8.35 -10.08 3.58
C LEU A 113 -9.10 -9.03 4.39
N ARG A 114 -8.43 -7.93 4.69
CA ARG A 114 -9.06 -6.70 5.18
C ARG A 114 -8.84 -5.59 4.17
N ILE A 115 -9.93 -5.00 3.73
CA ILE A 115 -9.93 -3.97 2.67
C ILE A 115 -10.32 -2.64 3.31
N ASP A 116 -9.44 -1.66 3.16
CA ASP A 116 -9.68 -0.33 3.67
C ASP A 116 -9.19 0.76 2.72
N GLY A 117 -9.78 1.94 2.84
CA GLY A 117 -9.45 3.11 2.02
C GLY A 117 -8.63 4.13 2.79
N THR A 118 -7.51 4.57 2.24
CA THR A 118 -6.75 5.72 2.74
C THR A 118 -6.80 6.87 1.74
N GLU A 119 -6.87 8.11 2.23
CA GLU A 119 -6.84 9.31 1.38
C GLU A 119 -5.58 10.12 1.66
N VAL A 120 -4.93 10.60 0.60
CA VAL A 120 -3.78 11.51 0.69
C VAL A 120 -4.13 12.83 0.01
N GLN A 121 -3.88 13.93 0.71
CA GLN A 121 -4.06 15.26 0.13
C GLN A 121 -3.05 15.48 -1.00
N VAL A 122 -3.51 15.96 -2.15
CA VAL A 122 -2.68 16.27 -3.32
C VAL A 122 -2.85 17.72 -3.74
N ARG A 123 -1.90 18.22 -4.56
CA ARG A 123 -2.00 19.56 -5.14
C ARG A 123 -3.28 19.72 -5.97
N ARG A 124 -4.01 20.81 -5.72
CA ARG A 124 -5.16 21.24 -6.52
C ARG A 124 -4.68 21.70 -7.90
N PRO A 125 -5.29 21.24 -9.01
CA PRO A 125 -5.02 21.80 -10.32
C PRO A 125 -5.31 23.31 -10.37
N ARG A 126 -4.51 24.04 -11.17
CA ARG A 126 -4.81 25.44 -11.50
C ARG A 126 -6.22 25.57 -12.08
N SER A 127 -6.83 26.73 -11.91
CA SER A 127 -8.15 27.02 -12.50
C SER A 127 -8.11 26.78 -14.03
N GLY A 128 -9.23 26.36 -14.61
CA GLY A 128 -9.35 26.12 -16.06
C GLY A 128 -8.76 24.79 -16.59
N ARG A 129 -8.04 24.01 -15.77
CA ARG A 129 -7.55 22.69 -16.20
C ARG A 129 -8.65 21.62 -16.13
N PRO A 130 -8.83 20.78 -17.18
CA PRO A 130 -9.72 19.63 -17.14
C PRO A 130 -9.43 18.71 -15.93
N GLY A 131 -10.46 18.06 -15.40
CA GLY A 131 -10.30 17.15 -14.25
C GLY A 131 -10.07 17.82 -12.89
N ARG A 132 -10.16 19.15 -12.77
CA ARG A 132 -10.00 19.89 -11.50
C ARG A 132 -10.92 19.39 -10.39
N LYS A 133 -12.18 19.05 -10.71
CA LYS A 133 -13.16 18.53 -9.75
C LYS A 133 -13.00 17.03 -9.46
N ALA A 134 -12.30 16.28 -10.31
CA ALA A 134 -12.17 14.82 -10.18
C ALA A 134 -11.45 14.38 -8.90
N PHE A 135 -10.66 15.27 -8.29
CA PHE A 135 -9.89 14.97 -7.09
C PHE A 135 -10.56 15.48 -5.81
N VAL A 136 -11.67 16.22 -5.90
CA VAL A 136 -12.33 16.76 -4.71
C VAL A 136 -13.09 15.64 -4.01
N SER A 137 -12.56 15.17 -2.89
CA SER A 137 -13.23 14.22 -2.00
C SER A 137 -14.38 14.91 -1.28
N GLY A 138 -15.59 14.36 -1.42
CA GLY A 138 -16.77 14.86 -0.70
C GLY A 138 -16.61 14.73 0.81
N LYS A 139 -15.99 13.63 1.28
CA LYS A 139 -15.76 13.34 2.71
C LYS A 139 -14.75 14.29 3.33
N LYS A 140 -13.62 14.53 2.65
CA LYS A 140 -12.55 15.42 3.17
C LYS A 140 -12.71 16.88 2.77
N ARG A 141 -13.61 17.19 1.82
CA ARG A 141 -13.77 18.52 1.20
C ARG A 141 -12.46 19.11 0.68
N GLN A 142 -11.55 18.25 0.21
CA GLN A 142 -10.20 18.59 -0.22
C GLN A 142 -9.82 17.81 -1.48
N ASN A 143 -8.74 18.24 -2.15
CA ASN A 143 -8.20 17.50 -3.28
C ASN A 143 -7.38 16.33 -2.76
N THR A 144 -7.85 15.11 -2.99
CA THR A 144 -7.19 13.89 -2.54
C THR A 144 -7.02 12.90 -3.69
N ILE A 145 -6.11 11.96 -3.46
CA ILE A 145 -6.08 10.67 -4.13
C ILE A 145 -6.40 9.63 -3.07
N LYS A 146 -7.23 8.66 -3.41
CA LYS A 146 -7.56 7.54 -2.54
C LYS A 146 -6.78 6.30 -2.96
N THR A 147 -6.29 5.53 -1.99
CA THR A 147 -5.71 4.21 -2.23
C THR A 147 -6.43 3.16 -1.41
N THR A 148 -6.70 1.98 -2.00
CA THR A 148 -7.27 0.84 -1.29
C THR A 148 -6.12 -0.05 -0.86
N THR A 149 -6.10 -0.36 0.43
CA THR A 149 -5.10 -1.20 1.07
C THR A 149 -5.74 -2.52 1.47
N PHE A 150 -4.99 -3.59 1.25
CA PHE A 150 -5.32 -4.95 1.62
C PHE A 150 -4.31 -5.42 2.67
N SER A 151 -4.82 -5.95 3.77
CA SER A 151 -4.00 -6.50 4.84
C SER A 151 -4.58 -7.83 5.30
N ASP A 152 -3.80 -8.59 6.07
CA ASP A 152 -4.29 -9.79 6.71
C ASP A 152 -5.06 -9.51 8.02
N ALA A 153 -5.45 -10.58 8.71
CA ALA A 153 -6.16 -10.50 9.99
C ALA A 153 -5.33 -9.89 11.15
N GLN A 154 -4.03 -9.65 10.98
CA GLN A 154 -3.16 -8.99 11.95
C GLN A 154 -2.80 -7.55 11.53
N GLY A 155 -3.31 -7.07 10.39
CA GLY A 155 -3.00 -5.73 9.87
C GLY A 155 -1.61 -5.65 9.22
N ARG A 156 -1.07 -6.77 8.74
CA ARG A 156 0.16 -6.79 7.92
C ARG A 156 -0.21 -6.51 6.48
N THR A 157 0.47 -5.55 5.85
CA THR A 157 0.12 -5.05 4.50
C THR A 157 0.49 -6.08 3.44
N LEU A 158 -0.51 -6.56 2.70
CA LEU A 158 -0.34 -7.50 1.60
C LEU A 158 -0.38 -6.80 0.23
N PHE A 159 -1.15 -5.72 0.08
CA PHE A 159 -1.20 -4.96 -1.16
C PHE A 159 -1.75 -3.54 -0.93
N SER A 160 -1.31 -2.56 -1.70
CA SER A 160 -1.85 -1.20 -1.68
C SER A 160 -1.54 -0.49 -3.00
N GLY A 161 -2.27 -0.86 -4.05
CA GLY A 161 -2.03 -0.37 -5.41
C GLY A 161 -3.25 0.12 -6.17
N VAL A 162 -4.45 0.01 -5.60
CA VAL A 162 -5.69 0.48 -6.25
C VAL A 162 -5.89 1.97 -5.96
N ILE A 163 -5.44 2.81 -6.88
CA ILE A 163 -5.30 4.26 -6.70
C ILE A 163 -6.31 5.00 -7.58
N ARG A 164 -7.12 5.87 -6.98
CA ARG A 164 -8.16 6.63 -7.70
C ARG A 164 -8.26 8.11 -7.29
N PRO A 165 -8.83 8.96 -8.15
CA PRO A 165 -9.11 10.35 -7.79
C PRO A 165 -10.07 10.48 -6.59
N GLY A 166 -9.87 11.51 -5.76
CA GLY A 166 -10.63 11.75 -4.53
C GLY A 166 -12.15 11.81 -4.67
N ARG A 167 -12.68 12.23 -5.83
CA ARG A 167 -14.13 12.29 -6.06
C ARG A 167 -14.76 10.91 -6.23
N MET A 168 -14.00 9.92 -6.68
CA MET A 168 -14.52 8.58 -6.93
C MET A 168 -14.96 7.94 -5.61
N HIS A 169 -16.20 7.44 -5.59
CA HIS A 169 -16.73 6.72 -4.44
C HIS A 169 -16.05 5.35 -4.32
N ASP A 170 -15.87 4.86 -3.11
CA ASP A 170 -15.11 3.62 -2.86
C ASP A 170 -15.84 2.40 -3.44
N GLN A 171 -17.18 2.42 -3.47
CA GLN A 171 -17.99 1.42 -4.17
C GLN A 171 -17.77 1.42 -5.70
N THR A 172 -17.52 2.57 -6.33
CA THR A 172 -17.22 2.60 -7.76
C THR A 172 -15.89 1.92 -8.05
N ALA A 173 -14.89 2.18 -7.20
CA ALA A 173 -13.56 1.58 -7.32
C ALA A 173 -13.59 0.04 -7.25
N VAL A 174 -14.51 -0.53 -6.46
CA VAL A 174 -14.72 -1.99 -6.41
C VAL A 174 -14.97 -2.59 -7.79
N ARG A 175 -15.77 -1.90 -8.61
CA ARG A 175 -16.17 -2.39 -9.93
C ARG A 175 -15.15 -2.01 -11.00
N THR A 176 -14.66 -0.77 -10.97
CA THR A 176 -13.80 -0.24 -12.04
C THR A 176 -12.34 -0.69 -11.94
N GLU A 177 -11.89 -1.12 -10.76
CA GLU A 177 -10.48 -1.46 -10.50
C GLU A 177 -10.26 -2.98 -10.33
N GLY A 178 -11.18 -3.80 -10.85
CA GLY A 178 -11.05 -5.27 -10.90
C GLY A 178 -11.26 -6.00 -9.57
N ILE A 179 -11.55 -5.32 -8.46
CA ILE A 179 -11.75 -5.98 -7.15
C ILE A 179 -12.92 -6.96 -7.19
N ALA A 180 -14.07 -6.54 -7.74
CA ALA A 180 -15.24 -7.41 -7.90
C ALA A 180 -14.94 -8.61 -8.80
N GLU A 181 -14.19 -8.41 -9.89
CA GLU A 181 -13.80 -9.47 -10.81
C GLU A 181 -12.95 -10.54 -10.11
N GLN A 182 -12.04 -10.13 -9.23
CA GLN A 182 -11.22 -11.07 -8.44
C GLN A 182 -12.05 -11.86 -7.43
N PHE A 183 -13.07 -11.27 -6.80
CA PHE A 183 -14.01 -12.03 -5.94
C PHE A 183 -14.86 -13.04 -6.72
N HIS A 184 -15.19 -12.77 -7.98
CA HIS A 184 -15.85 -13.77 -8.84
C HIS A 184 -14.91 -14.95 -9.15
N ARG A 185 -13.64 -14.66 -9.47
CA ARG A 185 -12.63 -15.68 -9.79
C ARG A 185 -12.23 -16.55 -8.60
N HIS A 186 -12.29 -16.00 -7.38
CA HIS A 186 -11.80 -16.66 -6.17
C HIS A 186 -12.90 -16.82 -5.11
N PRO A 187 -13.89 -17.72 -5.31
CA PRO A 187 -15.08 -17.82 -4.46
C PRO A 187 -14.80 -18.26 -3.00
N ARG A 188 -13.59 -18.77 -2.71
CA ARG A 188 -13.16 -19.15 -1.35
C ARG A 188 -12.52 -18.00 -0.58
N VAL A 189 -12.11 -16.92 -1.26
CA VAL A 189 -11.54 -15.75 -0.59
C VAL A 189 -12.60 -15.14 0.32
N ARG A 190 -12.15 -14.68 1.50
CA ARG A 190 -13.01 -14.01 2.47
C ARG A 190 -12.43 -12.66 2.81
N ALA A 191 -13.29 -11.65 2.91
CA ALA A 191 -12.86 -10.29 3.23
C ALA A 191 -13.72 -9.59 4.30
N GLU A 192 -13.07 -8.71 5.06
CA GLU A 192 -13.70 -7.73 5.95
C GLU A 192 -13.45 -6.33 5.39
N VAL A 193 -14.49 -5.51 5.29
CA VAL A 193 -14.42 -4.18 4.67
C VAL A 193 -15.01 -3.09 5.57
N ASP A 194 -14.63 -1.83 5.33
CA ASP A 194 -15.29 -0.69 5.97
C ASP A 194 -16.71 -0.46 5.43
N GLU A 195 -17.50 0.34 6.15
CA GLU A 195 -18.84 0.74 5.74
C GLU A 195 -18.89 1.39 4.35
N GLY A 196 -17.85 2.14 3.95
CA GLY A 196 -17.74 2.73 2.61
C GLY A 196 -17.71 1.72 1.46
N TYR A 197 -17.41 0.45 1.77
CA TYR A 197 -17.34 -0.66 0.81
C TYR A 197 -18.56 -1.59 0.90
N ARG A 198 -19.65 -1.19 1.57
CA ARG A 198 -20.83 -2.05 1.76
C ARG A 198 -21.45 -2.56 0.45
N GLY A 199 -21.22 -1.88 -0.67
CA GLY A 199 -21.56 -2.41 -1.99
C GLY A 199 -20.96 -3.80 -2.29
N LEU A 200 -19.75 -4.09 -1.82
CA LEU A 200 -19.14 -5.43 -1.92
C LEU A 200 -19.92 -6.48 -1.14
N VAL A 201 -20.47 -6.12 0.03
CA VAL A 201 -21.24 -7.07 0.84
C VAL A 201 -22.53 -7.44 0.14
N ASN A 202 -23.19 -6.47 -0.51
CA ASN A 202 -24.42 -6.74 -1.26
C ASN A 202 -24.16 -7.65 -2.46
N GLU A 203 -23.01 -7.49 -3.13
CA GLU A 203 -22.65 -8.25 -4.33
C GLU A 203 -22.07 -9.64 -3.99
N PHE A 204 -21.30 -9.74 -2.91
CA PHE A 204 -20.64 -10.98 -2.48
C PHE A 204 -20.93 -11.32 -1.00
N PRO A 205 -22.18 -11.53 -0.60
CA PRO A 205 -22.56 -11.70 0.81
C PRO A 205 -21.93 -12.92 1.47
N ALA A 206 -21.61 -13.97 0.70
CA ALA A 206 -20.92 -15.17 1.19
C ALA A 206 -19.40 -14.98 1.39
N GLN A 207 -18.81 -13.96 0.75
CA GLN A 207 -17.37 -13.73 0.76
C GLN A 207 -16.97 -12.52 1.61
N VAL A 208 -17.79 -11.47 1.60
CA VAL A 208 -17.45 -10.16 2.15
C VAL A 208 -18.37 -9.77 3.30
N SER A 209 -17.78 -9.27 4.38
CA SER A 209 -18.49 -8.77 5.56
C SER A 209 -18.11 -7.32 5.89
N ALA A 210 -19.04 -6.55 6.44
CA ALA A 210 -18.84 -5.16 6.86
C ALA A 210 -19.48 -4.92 8.24
N PRO A 211 -19.30 -3.74 8.86
CA PRO A 211 -19.96 -3.44 10.13
C PRO A 211 -21.47 -3.66 10.08
N PRO A 212 -22.12 -4.03 11.19
CA PRO A 212 -23.57 -4.01 11.25
C PRO A 212 -24.08 -2.59 11.05
N LYS A 213 -25.20 -2.43 10.33
CA LYS A 213 -25.86 -1.11 10.17
C LYS A 213 -26.33 -0.62 11.54
N LYS A 214 -26.19 0.69 11.78
CA LYS A 214 -26.82 1.31 12.95
C LYS A 214 -28.34 1.08 12.84
N PRO A 215 -29.00 0.57 13.89
CA PRO A 215 -30.46 0.55 13.95
C PRO A 215 -31.05 1.95 13.79
N LYS A 216 -32.29 2.04 13.34
CA LYS A 216 -33.03 3.30 13.34
C LYS A 216 -33.22 3.80 14.77
N ASP A 217 -33.44 5.09 14.96
CA ASP A 217 -33.51 5.69 16.30
C ASP A 217 -34.77 5.25 17.09
N ASP A 218 -35.80 4.74 16.41
CA ASP A 218 -37.03 4.17 16.96
C ASP A 218 -36.92 2.65 17.24
N ALA A 219 -35.77 2.04 16.96
CA ALA A 219 -35.57 0.61 17.21
C ALA A 219 -35.53 0.30 18.72
N PRO A 220 -35.94 -0.91 19.13
CA PRO A 220 -35.85 -1.34 20.52
C PRO A 220 -34.45 -1.15 21.12
N LEU A 221 -34.39 -0.78 22.40
CA LEU A 221 -33.11 -0.61 23.11
C LEU A 221 -32.24 -1.88 23.05
N SER A 222 -32.85 -3.06 23.09
CA SER A 222 -32.17 -4.36 22.95
C SER A 222 -31.40 -4.47 21.63
N GLU A 223 -31.96 -3.99 20.52
CA GLU A 223 -31.29 -3.93 19.22
C GLU A 223 -30.11 -2.95 19.23
N HIS A 224 -30.27 -1.79 19.87
CA HIS A 224 -29.16 -0.85 20.08
C HIS A 224 -28.05 -1.43 20.95
N HIS A 225 -28.37 -2.26 21.95
CA HIS A 225 -27.39 -2.96 22.77
C HIS A 225 -26.65 -4.03 21.97
N ALA A 226 -27.37 -4.89 21.24
CA ALA A 226 -26.79 -5.92 20.38
C ALA A 226 -25.89 -5.30 19.30
N TRP A 227 -26.34 -4.22 18.65
CA TRP A 227 -25.54 -3.48 17.68
C TRP A 227 -24.27 -2.89 18.31
N ARG A 228 -24.35 -2.28 19.49
CA ARG A 228 -23.18 -1.73 20.21
C ARG A 228 -22.15 -2.83 20.50
N GLU A 229 -22.60 -4.00 20.93
CA GLU A 229 -21.71 -5.12 21.22
C GLU A 229 -21.03 -5.67 19.95
N GLN A 230 -21.81 -5.90 18.88
CA GLN A 230 -21.27 -6.34 17.59
C GLN A 230 -20.28 -5.31 17.02
N ARG A 231 -20.60 -4.01 17.11
CA ARG A 231 -19.73 -2.92 16.68
C ARG A 231 -18.45 -2.86 17.52
N ARG A 232 -18.51 -3.09 18.84
CA ARG A 232 -17.33 -3.16 19.71
C ARG A 232 -16.41 -4.32 19.31
N ARG A 233 -16.96 -5.52 19.15
CA ARG A 233 -16.20 -6.71 18.71
C ARG A 233 -15.54 -6.45 17.35
N GLN A 234 -16.28 -5.85 16.42
CA GLN A 234 -15.74 -5.55 15.11
C GLN A 234 -14.66 -4.45 15.15
N SER A 235 -14.88 -3.35 15.89
CA SER A 235 -13.91 -2.29 16.06
C SER A 235 -12.61 -2.83 16.65
N SER A 236 -12.67 -3.70 17.66
CA SER A 236 -11.48 -4.35 18.24
C SER A 236 -10.67 -5.15 17.20
N ARG A 237 -11.34 -5.85 16.27
CA ARG A 237 -10.70 -6.57 15.16
C ARG A 237 -10.08 -5.62 14.13
N ARG A 238 -10.64 -4.42 13.97
CA ARG A 238 -10.22 -3.42 12.98
C ARG A 238 -9.07 -2.52 13.43
N ILE A 239 -8.78 -2.43 14.73
CA ILE A 239 -7.64 -1.66 15.28
C ILE A 239 -6.34 -1.96 14.53
N CYS A 240 -6.11 -3.23 14.16
CA CYS A 240 -4.92 -3.62 13.42
C CYS A 240 -4.77 -2.90 12.06
N VAL A 241 -5.88 -2.68 11.33
CA VAL A 241 -5.88 -1.97 10.03
C VAL A 241 -5.66 -0.48 10.22
N GLU A 242 -6.21 0.09 11.29
CA GLU A 242 -5.96 1.49 11.65
C GLU A 242 -4.48 1.72 11.94
N HIS A 243 -3.82 0.77 12.61
CA HIS A 243 -2.37 0.77 12.78
C HIS A 243 -1.63 0.67 11.44
N THR A 244 -2.07 -0.20 10.52
CA THR A 244 -1.51 -0.27 9.16
C THR A 244 -1.59 1.09 8.47
N ASN A 245 -2.75 1.74 8.50
CA ASN A 245 -2.95 3.07 7.92
C ASN A 245 -2.07 4.13 8.60
N ALA A 246 -1.93 4.07 9.92
CA ALA A 246 -1.04 4.96 10.66
C ALA A 246 0.42 4.81 10.20
N GLU A 247 0.88 3.60 9.88
CA GLU A 247 2.24 3.38 9.34
C GLU A 247 2.46 4.09 8.02
N PHE A 248 1.50 4.02 7.09
CA PHE A 248 1.56 4.81 5.86
C PHE A 248 1.68 6.30 6.18
N LYS A 249 0.91 6.78 7.15
CA LYS A 249 0.94 8.18 7.60
C LYS A 249 2.22 8.57 8.34
N GLN A 250 3.14 7.66 8.64
CA GLN A 250 4.47 8.03 9.12
C GLN A 250 5.41 8.50 7.99
N TRP A 251 5.03 8.35 6.72
CA TRP A 251 5.81 8.78 5.57
C TRP A 251 5.28 10.10 5.02
N ARG A 252 6.13 11.12 4.89
CA ARG A 252 5.69 12.47 4.53
C ARG A 252 4.86 12.54 3.24
N PRO A 253 5.24 11.88 2.13
CA PRO A 253 4.45 11.91 0.89
C PRO A 253 3.01 11.39 1.06
N LEU A 254 2.77 10.49 2.03
CA LEU A 254 1.45 9.91 2.28
C LEU A 254 0.64 10.65 3.35
N GLN A 255 1.22 11.63 4.04
CA GLN A 255 0.47 12.60 4.83
C GLN A 255 -0.12 13.67 3.91
N ARG A 256 0.73 14.29 3.11
CA ARG A 256 0.38 15.30 2.11
C ARG A 256 1.37 15.22 0.96
N PHE A 257 0.85 14.95 -0.22
CA PHE A 257 1.67 14.81 -1.40
C PHE A 257 1.87 16.15 -2.10
N THR A 258 3.11 16.64 -2.07
CA THR A 258 3.51 17.91 -2.66
C THR A 258 4.20 17.73 -4.01
N GLY A 259 4.31 16.52 -4.56
CA GLY A 259 4.90 16.26 -5.88
C GLY A 259 3.96 16.53 -7.06
N ARG A 260 4.45 16.20 -8.25
CA ARG A 260 3.63 16.08 -9.47
C ARG A 260 2.72 14.85 -9.34
N ARG A 261 1.42 14.99 -9.62
CA ARG A 261 0.43 13.93 -9.36
C ARG A 261 0.72 12.63 -10.11
N GLU A 262 1.34 12.74 -11.29
CA GLU A 262 1.64 11.62 -12.19
C GLU A 262 2.62 10.64 -11.54
N ILE A 263 3.46 11.11 -10.61
CA ILE A 263 4.40 10.27 -9.86
C ILE A 263 3.84 9.80 -8.51
N TYR A 264 2.60 10.16 -8.15
CA TYR A 264 1.99 9.75 -6.87
C TYR A 264 1.87 8.22 -6.79
N ALA A 265 1.37 7.58 -7.84
CA ALA A 265 1.14 6.13 -7.83
C ALA A 265 2.44 5.36 -7.59
N GLU A 266 3.50 5.71 -8.33
CA GLU A 266 4.84 5.16 -8.14
C GLU A 266 5.37 5.43 -6.72
N THR A 267 5.20 6.64 -6.20
CA THR A 267 5.63 7.00 -4.83
C THR A 267 4.86 6.20 -3.77
N HIS A 268 3.56 6.01 -3.96
CA HIS A 268 2.71 5.23 -3.08
C HIS A 268 3.18 3.79 -3.05
N LEU A 269 3.34 3.14 -4.21
CA LEU A 269 3.83 1.75 -4.31
C LEU A 269 5.21 1.57 -3.67
N ALA A 270 6.14 2.50 -3.91
CA ALA A 270 7.47 2.46 -3.31
C ALA A 270 7.42 2.47 -1.77
N ILE A 271 6.63 3.39 -1.18
CA ILE A 271 6.46 3.47 0.27
C ILE A 271 5.67 2.26 0.79
N ALA A 272 4.64 1.83 0.08
CA ALA A 272 3.78 0.73 0.48
C ALA A 272 4.53 -0.61 0.53
N GLY A 273 5.44 -0.86 -0.41
CA GLY A 273 6.34 -2.00 -0.38
C GLY A 273 7.28 -1.97 0.83
N LEU A 274 7.78 -0.80 1.24
CA LEU A 274 8.61 -0.62 2.44
C LEU A 274 7.82 -0.83 3.74
N VAL A 275 6.58 -0.34 3.80
CA VAL A 275 5.66 -0.60 4.93
C VAL A 275 5.36 -2.10 5.01
N SER A 276 5.10 -2.75 3.88
CA SER A 276 4.87 -4.18 3.80
C SER A 276 6.08 -4.97 4.30
N ASP A 277 7.30 -4.64 3.87
CA ASP A 277 8.55 -5.25 4.38
C ASP A 277 8.65 -5.20 5.91
N ARG A 278 8.32 -4.05 6.51
CA ARG A 278 8.33 -3.89 7.97
C ARG A 278 7.23 -4.71 8.63
N SER A 279 6.02 -4.68 8.06
CA SER A 279 4.85 -5.37 8.63
C SER A 279 4.97 -6.89 8.55
N ALA A 280 5.59 -7.43 7.49
CA ALA A 280 5.82 -8.86 7.31
C ALA A 280 6.79 -9.46 8.32
N ARG A 281 7.63 -8.64 8.96
CA ARG A 281 8.56 -9.05 10.04
C ARG A 281 7.89 -9.16 11.40
N ARG A 282 6.63 -8.76 11.53
CA ARG A 282 5.90 -8.88 12.81
C ARG A 282 5.61 -10.34 13.07
N THR A 283 5.93 -10.77 14.29
CA THR A 283 5.63 -12.12 14.76
C THR A 283 4.15 -12.44 14.58
N THR A 284 3.88 -13.59 13.99
CA THR A 284 2.52 -14.10 13.82
C THR A 284 1.95 -14.44 15.19
N CYS A 285 1.02 -13.62 15.67
CA CYS A 285 0.18 -13.96 16.80
C CYS A 285 -0.77 -15.10 16.39
N ARG A 286 -0.39 -16.35 16.67
CA ARG A 286 -1.31 -17.48 16.59
C ARG A 286 -2.47 -17.20 17.52
N LYS A 287 -3.71 -17.31 17.04
CA LYS A 287 -4.85 -17.40 17.96
C LYS A 287 -4.64 -18.69 18.75
N PRO A 288 -4.57 -18.67 20.09
CA PRO A 288 -4.66 -19.91 20.84
C PRO A 288 -5.94 -20.62 20.42
N SER A 289 -5.87 -21.93 20.19
CA SER A 289 -7.06 -22.73 19.92
C SER A 289 -8.04 -22.50 21.08
N THR A 290 -9.28 -22.18 20.77
CA THR A 290 -10.35 -22.14 21.76
C THR A 290 -10.86 -23.54 22.11
N GLU A 291 -10.29 -24.59 21.51
CA GLU A 291 -10.54 -25.96 21.96
C GLU A 291 -9.96 -26.12 23.36
N LEU A 292 -10.87 -26.25 24.33
CA LEU A 292 -10.55 -26.78 25.65
C LEU A 292 -10.00 -28.18 25.44
N VAL A 293 -8.66 -28.32 25.42
CA VAL A 293 -8.02 -29.61 25.55
C VAL A 293 -8.38 -30.11 26.95
N LEU A 294 -9.28 -31.09 27.02
CA LEU A 294 -9.55 -31.81 28.26
C LEU A 294 -8.23 -32.36 28.78
N ALA A 295 -7.73 -31.78 29.87
CA ALA A 295 -6.66 -32.38 30.65
C ALA A 295 -7.16 -33.75 31.08
N ARG A 296 -6.51 -34.81 30.58
CA ARG A 296 -6.86 -36.20 30.92
C ARG A 296 -6.93 -36.32 32.45
N PRO A 297 -7.98 -36.94 33.02
CA PRO A 297 -7.95 -37.32 34.42
C PRO A 297 -6.83 -38.36 34.59
N THR A 298 -5.89 -38.07 35.48
CA THR A 298 -4.95 -39.03 36.03
C THR A 298 -5.76 -40.17 36.64
N ALA A 299 -5.66 -41.37 36.05
CA ALA A 299 -6.08 -42.60 36.71
C ALA A 299 -5.21 -42.80 37.96
N CYS A 300 -5.86 -43.01 39.10
CA CYS A 300 -5.24 -43.52 40.33
C CYS A 300 -4.94 -45.01 40.18
#